data_AF-A0A2A4HFW1-F1
#
_entry.id   AF-A0A2A4HFW1-F1
#
_cell.length_a   1.000
_cell.length_b   1.000
_cell.length_c   1.000
_cell.angle_alpha   90.00
_cell.angle_beta   90.00
_cell.angle_gamma   90.00
#
_symmetry.space_group_name_H-M   'P 1'
#
loop_
_entity.id
_entity.type
_entity.pdbx_description
1 polymer ?
#
loop_
_entity_poly.entity_id
_entity_poly.type
_entity_poly.pdbx_seq_one_letter_code
_entity_poly.pdbx_strand_id
1 'polypeptide(L)'
;MTTQLDQLEARVRGAVQDDPAQGIFRCHRSMFTDPAFFELELKHIFEGNWLFLAHESQVAEPGDYMTVTMGRQPVIITRDKQGEL
;
A
#
# COMPACT_ATOMS: atom_id res chain seq x y z
N MET A 1 -13.35 29.58 4.52
CA MET A 1 -13.33 28.46 5.50
C MET A 1 -12.61 27.32 4.80
N THR A 2 -11.39 26.99 5.23
CA THR A 2 -10.60 25.90 4.63
C THR A 2 -11.18 24.58 5.08
N THR A 3 -11.44 23.67 4.15
CA THR A 3 -12.06 22.38 4.46
C THR A 3 -11.04 21.44 5.10
N GLN A 4 -11.51 20.38 5.74
CA GLN A 4 -10.65 19.33 6.30
C GLN A 4 -9.79 18.64 5.22
N LEU A 5 -10.32 18.54 3.99
CA LEU A 5 -9.61 18.01 2.83
C LEU A 5 -8.44 18.90 2.40
N ASP A 6 -8.65 20.22 2.34
CA ASP A 6 -7.59 21.17 1.98
C ASP A 6 -6.41 21.12 2.97
N GLN A 7 -6.70 20.94 4.27
CA GLN A 7 -5.67 20.78 5.29
C GLN A 7 -4.89 19.48 5.10
N LEU A 8 -5.57 18.38 4.79
CA LEU A 8 -4.93 17.09 4.56
C LEU A 8 -4.07 17.11 3.30
N GLU A 9 -4.54 17.72 2.22
CA GLU A 9 -3.77 17.87 0.98
C GLU A 9 -2.48 18.67 1.22
N ALA A 10 -2.56 19.81 1.91
CA ALA A 10 -1.38 20.62 2.23
C ALA A 10 -0.35 19.81 3.02
N ARG A 11 -0.82 18.99 3.96
CA ARG A 11 0.04 18.10 4.75
C ARG A 11 0.71 17.03 3.90
N VAL A 12 -0.03 16.37 2.99
CA VAL A 12 0.54 15.36 2.08
C VAL A 12 1.59 16.01 1.17
N ARG A 13 1.28 17.14 0.55
CA ARG A 13 2.21 17.85 -0.35
C ARG A 13 3.47 18.35 0.37
N GLY A 14 3.34 18.75 1.63
CA GLY A 14 4.46 19.20 2.46
C GLY A 14 5.19 18.08 3.20
N ALA A 15 4.83 16.81 2.99
CA ALA A 15 5.38 15.70 3.76
C ALA A 15 6.84 15.37 3.42
N VAL A 16 7.29 15.68 2.20
CA VAL A 16 8.65 15.43 1.71
C VAL A 16 9.26 16.75 1.23
N GLN A 17 10.49 17.02 1.66
CA GLN A 17 11.32 18.07 1.09
C GLN A 17 12.47 17.42 0.33
N ASP A 18 12.52 17.72 -0.96
CA ASP A 18 13.57 17.34 -1.90
C ASP A 18 14.15 18.63 -2.51
N ASP A 19 15.31 19.05 -2.01
CA ASP A 19 16.06 20.20 -2.50
C ASP A 19 17.53 19.79 -2.72
N PRO A 20 17.87 19.32 -3.93
CA PRO A 20 19.22 18.89 -4.27
C PRO A 20 20.26 20.02 -4.27
N ALA A 21 19.85 21.26 -4.53
CA ALA A 21 20.76 22.40 -4.62
C ALA A 21 21.30 22.80 -3.24
N GLN A 22 20.49 22.62 -2.20
CA GLN A 22 20.88 22.83 -0.80
C GLN A 22 21.29 21.52 -0.09
N GLY A 23 21.20 20.37 -0.78
CA GLY A 23 21.49 19.06 -0.20
C GLY A 23 20.49 18.63 0.88
N ILE A 24 19.24 19.11 0.81
CA ILE A 24 18.20 18.82 1.80
C ILE A 24 17.27 17.73 1.26
N PHE A 25 17.28 16.57 1.92
CA PHE A 25 16.34 15.47 1.66
C PHE A 25 15.78 15.01 3.00
N ARG A 26 14.51 15.34 3.28
CA ARG A 26 13.89 14.98 4.56
C ARG A 26 12.40 14.77 4.43
N CYS A 27 11.87 13.94 5.31
CA CYS A 27 10.45 13.65 5.45
C CYS A 27 9.93 14.15 6.80
N HIS A 28 8.68 14.59 6.82
CA HIS A 28 8.00 14.95 8.05
C HIS A 28 7.60 13.67 8.79
N ARG A 29 7.89 13.61 10.09
CA ARG A 29 7.68 12.40 10.93
C ARG A 29 6.25 11.85 10.86
N SER A 30 5.26 12.72 10.66
CA SER A 30 3.85 12.31 10.59
C SER A 30 3.57 11.29 9.50
N MET A 31 4.41 11.19 8.45
CA MET A 31 4.34 10.13 7.43
C MET A 31 4.29 8.73 8.04
N PHE A 32 4.95 8.51 9.18
CA PHE A 32 5.04 7.18 9.80
C PHE A 32 4.12 7.01 11.01
N THR A 33 3.52 8.09 11.51
CA THR A 33 2.83 8.07 12.82
C THR A 33 1.41 8.60 12.78
N ASP A 34 1.00 9.30 11.72
CA ASP A 34 -0.35 9.85 11.63
C ASP A 34 -1.33 8.83 11.02
N PRO A 35 -2.39 8.45 11.75
CA PRO A 35 -3.41 7.54 11.25
C PRO A 35 -4.09 8.01 9.95
N ALA A 36 -4.29 9.31 9.75
CA ALA A 36 -4.92 9.84 8.54
C ALA A 36 -4.06 9.61 7.29
N PHE A 37 -2.73 9.62 7.41
CA PHE A 37 -1.85 9.25 6.32
C PHE A 37 -1.88 7.75 6.05
N PHE A 38 -1.84 6.94 7.10
CA PHE A 38 -1.96 5.49 6.96
C PHE A 38 -3.26 5.07 6.26
N GLU A 39 -4.39 5.68 6.60
CA GLU A 39 -5.67 5.41 5.94
C GLU A 39 -5.67 5.77 4.44
N LEU A 40 -5.00 6.87 4.08
CA LEU A 40 -4.83 7.26 2.69
C LEU A 40 -3.92 6.29 1.94
N GLU A 41 -2.81 5.86 2.55
CA GLU A 41 -1.88 4.90 1.96
C GLU A 41 -2.57 3.56 1.71
N LEU A 42 -3.30 3.03 2.70
CA LEU A 42 -4.07 1.80 2.53
C LEU A 42 -5.04 1.90 1.35
N LYS A 43 -5.82 2.98 1.29
CA LYS A 43 -6.85 3.17 0.27
C LYS A 43 -6.28 3.37 -1.14
N HIS A 44 -5.23 4.17 -1.27
CA HIS A 44 -4.76 4.66 -2.58
C HIS A 44 -3.50 3.97 -3.08
N ILE A 45 -2.72 3.33 -2.19
CA ILE A 45 -1.50 2.61 -2.55
C ILE A 45 -1.74 1.12 -2.46
N PHE A 46 -2.11 0.59 -1.29
CA PHE A 46 -2.16 -0.86 -1.09
C PHE A 46 -3.41 -1.53 -1.66
N GLU A 47 -4.58 -0.88 -1.60
CA GLU A 47 -5.83 -1.44 -2.11
C GLU A 47 -6.08 -1.11 -3.60
N GLY A 48 -5.28 -0.21 -4.18
CA GLY A 48 -5.46 0.31 -5.54
C GLY A 48 -4.39 -0.09 -6.57
N ASN A 49 -3.37 -0.86 -6.17
CA ASN A 49 -2.25 -1.24 -7.05
C ASN A 49 -2.00 -2.76 -7.03
N TRP A 50 -1.22 -3.23 -8.00
CA TRP A 50 -0.71 -4.60 -8.02
C TRP A 50 0.28 -4.83 -6.88
N LEU A 51 -0.07 -5.72 -5.96
CA LEU A 51 0.82 -6.19 -4.90
C LEU A 51 1.36 -7.57 -5.24
N PHE A 52 2.65 -7.77 -4.98
CA PHE A 52 3.22 -9.11 -5.00
C PHE A 52 2.72 -9.87 -3.77
N LEU A 53 2.09 -11.03 -3.98
CA LEU A 53 1.46 -11.80 -2.90
C LEU A 53 2.11 -13.18 -2.67
N ALA A 54 2.51 -13.87 -3.74
CA ALA A 54 3.08 -15.21 -3.66
C ALA A 54 3.94 -15.53 -4.87
N HIS A 55 4.87 -16.47 -4.68
CA HIS A 55 5.51 -17.20 -5.76
C HIS A 55 4.69 -18.46 -6.09
N GLU A 56 4.64 -18.81 -7.38
CA GLU A 56 3.85 -19.93 -7.89
C GLU A 56 4.16 -21.27 -7.19
N SER A 57 5.42 -21.51 -6.82
CA SER A 57 5.84 -22.74 -6.13
C SER A 57 5.26 -22.91 -4.72
N GLN A 58 4.62 -21.88 -4.16
CA GLN A 58 3.94 -21.97 -2.86
C GLN A 58 2.56 -22.64 -2.98
N VAL A 59 2.02 -22.73 -4.20
CA VAL A 59 0.77 -23.40 -4.56
C VAL A 59 1.03 -24.23 -5.83
N ALA A 60 1.89 -25.23 -5.69
CA ALA A 60 2.46 -25.95 -6.83
C ALA A 60 1.45 -26.92 -7.46
N GLU A 61 0.65 -27.61 -6.64
CA GLU A 61 -0.23 -28.67 -7.09
C GLU A 61 -1.70 -28.19 -7.19
N PRO A 62 -2.51 -28.76 -8.09
CA PRO A 62 -3.95 -28.49 -8.16
C PRO A 62 -4.65 -28.71 -6.80
N GLY A 63 -5.37 -27.70 -6.33
CA GLY A 63 -6.04 -27.71 -5.04
C GLY A 63 -5.23 -27.14 -3.88
N ASP A 64 -3.94 -26.84 -4.08
CA ASP A 64 -3.17 -26.06 -3.11
C ASP A 64 -3.78 -24.66 -2.99
N TYR A 65 -3.81 -24.15 -1.76
CA TYR A 65 -4.24 -22.78 -1.49
C TYR A 65 -3.49 -22.18 -0.32
N MET A 66 -3.41 -20.86 -0.32
CA MET A 66 -2.93 -20.08 0.81
C MET A 66 -3.79 -18.84 1.00
N THR A 67 -3.80 -18.32 2.22
CA THR A 67 -4.48 -17.07 2.55
C THR A 67 -3.45 -15.98 2.85
N VAL A 68 -3.71 -14.79 2.33
CA VAL A 68 -2.89 -13.60 2.58
C VAL A 68 -3.79 -12.39 2.74
N THR A 69 -3.24 -11.28 3.20
CA THR A 69 -3.99 -10.02 3.35
C THR A 69 -3.37 -8.95 2.45
N MET A 70 -4.18 -8.41 1.54
CA MET A 70 -3.84 -7.25 0.71
C MET A 70 -4.39 -5.98 1.38
N GLY A 71 -3.53 -5.19 2.01
CA GLY A 71 -3.96 -4.06 2.83
C GLY A 71 -4.85 -4.54 3.98
N ARG A 72 -6.16 -4.29 3.90
CA ARG A 72 -7.16 -4.78 4.86
C ARG A 72 -8.03 -5.92 4.31
N GLN A 73 -7.83 -6.32 3.06
CA GLN A 73 -8.66 -7.31 2.38
C GLN A 73 -8.01 -8.70 2.49
N PRO A 74 -8.64 -9.66 3.18
CA PRO A 74 -8.20 -11.05 3.13
C PRO A 74 -8.49 -11.64 1.76
N VAL A 75 -7.52 -12.35 1.19
CA VAL A 75 -7.63 -13.00 -0.11
C VAL A 75 -7.12 -14.44 -0.05
N ILE A 76 -7.63 -15.27 -0.96
CA ILE A 76 -7.20 -16.66 -1.14
C ILE A 76 -6.52 -16.75 -2.50
N ILE A 77 -5.33 -17.34 -2.51
CA ILE A 77 -4.63 -17.73 -3.73
C ILE A 77 -4.73 -19.24 -3.81
N THR A 78 -5.20 -19.78 -4.94
CA THR A 78 -5.37 -21.22 -5.11
C THR A 78 -5.09 -21.62 -6.54
N ARG A 79 -4.49 -22.80 -6.73
CA ARG A 79 -4.44 -23.43 -8.04
C ARG A 79 -5.69 -24.27 -8.25
N ASP A 80 -6.42 -24.01 -9.32
CA ASP A 80 -7.64 -24.74 -9.65
C ASP A 80 -7.35 -26.20 -10.05
N LYS A 81 -8.42 -26.97 -10.31
CA LYS A 81 -8.30 -28.39 -10.68
C LYS A 81 -7.71 -28.62 -12.07
N GLN A 82 -7.72 -27.59 -12.92
CA GLN A 82 -7.17 -27.61 -14.26
C GLN A 82 -5.67 -27.25 -14.23
N GLY A 83 -5.17 -26.73 -13.10
CA GLY A 83 -3.79 -26.33 -12.92
C GLY A 83 -3.55 -24.84 -13.12
N GLU A 84 -4.60 -24.04 -13.31
CA GLU A 84 -4.50 -22.59 -13.48
C GLU A 84 -4.52 -21.85 -12.14
N LEU A 85 -3.90 -20.67 -12.10
CA LEU A 85 -3.69 -19.85 -10.90
C LEU A 85 -4.61 -18.61 -10.88
#